data_AF-A0A0D3CUR8-F1
#
_entry.id   AF-A0A0D3CUR8-F1
#
_cell.length_a   1.000
_cell.length_b   1.000
_cell.length_c   1.000
_cell.angle_alpha   90.00
_cell.angle_beta   90.00
_cell.angle_gamma   90.00
#
_symmetry.space_group_name_H-M   'P 1'
#
loop_
_entity.id
_entity.type
_entity.pdbx_description
1 polymer ?
#
loop_
_entity_poly.entity_id
_entity_poly.type
_entity_poly.pdbx_seq_one_letter_code
_entity_poly.pdbx_strand_id
1 'polypeptide(L)'
;MASRIIAQFIVMGSGILGRAFFQAYRQAIANASKTGVAQEAIQNAVRKAGKAINAQEARQILGVTERTSWEEILLKYDKLFENNAKAGSFYLQSKVVRAKECLEVVHRTKAN
;
A
#
# COMPACT_ATOMS: atom_id res chain seq x y z
N MET A 1 11.59 -59.37 1.31
CA MET A 1 12.72 -58.49 1.70
C MET A 1 12.59 -57.06 1.16
N ALA A 2 12.26 -56.86 -0.12
CA ALA A 2 12.16 -55.52 -0.74
C ALA A 2 11.13 -54.56 -0.08
N SER A 3 9.94 -55.06 0.30
CA SER A 3 8.89 -54.24 0.94
C SER A 3 9.26 -53.69 2.32
N ARG A 4 10.08 -54.41 3.09
CA ARG A 4 10.59 -53.95 4.40
C ARG A 4 11.63 -52.84 4.28
N ILE A 5 12.38 -52.81 3.18
CA ILE A 5 13.40 -51.78 2.93
C ILE A 5 12.71 -50.48 2.49
N ILE A 6 11.74 -50.55 1.58
CA ILE A 6 10.97 -49.39 1.11
C ILE A 6 10.19 -48.73 2.26
N ALA A 7 9.57 -49.52 3.14
CA ALA A 7 8.87 -48.99 4.31
C ALA A 7 9.79 -48.22 5.28
N GLN A 8 11.02 -48.70 5.49
CA GLN A 8 12.00 -48.02 6.35
C GLN A 8 12.46 -46.69 5.74
N PHE A 9 12.67 -46.63 4.42
CA PHE A 9 13.04 -45.38 3.74
C PHE A 9 11.91 -44.35 3.79
N ILE A 10 10.65 -44.76 3.63
CA ILE A 10 9.50 -43.84 3.70
C ILE A 10 9.36 -43.27 5.12
N VAL A 11 9.39 -44.12 6.15
CA VAL A 11 9.26 -43.70 7.56
C VAL A 11 10.42 -42.79 7.99
N MET A 12 11.63 -43.09 7.55
CA MET A 12 12.82 -42.29 7.87
C MET A 12 12.85 -40.97 7.08
N GLY A 13 12.39 -40.97 5.83
CA GLY A 13 12.32 -39.78 4.97
C GLY A 13 11.21 -38.79 5.36
N SER A 14 10.05 -39.28 5.81
CA SER A 14 8.92 -38.42 6.17
C SER A 14 9.14 -37.62 7.45
N GLY A 15 9.89 -38.18 8.42
CA GLY A 15 10.11 -37.54 9.73
C GLY A 15 10.99 -36.28 9.68
N ILE A 16 11.94 -36.21 8.74
CA ILE A 16 12.91 -35.10 8.63
C ILE A 16 12.27 -33.89 7.96
N LEU A 17 11.50 -34.10 6.89
CA LEU A 17 10.82 -33.02 6.18
C LEU A 17 9.76 -32.34 7.07
N GLY A 18 8.91 -33.11 7.75
CA GLY A 18 7.86 -32.56 8.62
C GLY A 18 8.39 -31.68 9.75
N ARG A 19 9.52 -32.07 10.38
CA ARG A 19 10.14 -31.27 11.45
C ARG A 19 10.76 -29.99 10.93
N ALA A 20 11.38 -30.01 9.74
CA ALA A 20 11.94 -28.81 9.12
C ALA A 20 10.84 -27.80 8.75
N PHE A 21 9.72 -28.25 8.19
CA PHE A 21 8.59 -27.37 7.89
C PHE A 21 7.97 -26.76 9.15
N PHE A 22 7.81 -27.56 10.22
CA PHE A 22 7.26 -27.06 11.48
C PHE A 22 8.20 -26.04 12.16
N GLN A 23 9.51 -26.32 12.16
CA GLN A 23 10.51 -25.40 12.68
C GLN A 23 10.58 -24.11 11.87
N ALA A 24 10.56 -24.19 10.54
CA ALA A 24 10.54 -23.03 9.65
C ALA A 24 9.26 -22.20 9.82
N TYR A 25 8.10 -22.85 10.00
CA TYR A 25 6.82 -22.16 10.27
C TYR A 25 6.86 -21.40 11.60
N ARG A 26 7.34 -22.04 12.66
CA ARG A 26 7.53 -21.39 13.97
C ARG A 26 8.55 -20.25 13.89
N GLN A 27 9.62 -20.42 13.12
CA GLN A 27 10.61 -19.35 12.88
C GLN A 27 10.03 -18.19 12.07
N ALA A 28 9.19 -18.45 11.07
CA ALA A 28 8.53 -17.40 10.30
C ALA A 28 7.60 -16.55 11.18
N ILE A 29 6.82 -17.19 12.06
CA ILE A 29 5.96 -16.48 13.03
C ILE A 29 6.79 -15.69 14.04
N ALA A 30 7.84 -16.31 14.60
CA ALA A 30 8.72 -15.65 15.55
C ALA A 30 9.53 -14.51 14.90
N ASN A 31 9.86 -14.62 13.62
CA ASN A 31 10.52 -13.55 12.88
C ASN A 31 9.52 -12.43 12.58
N ALA A 32 8.29 -12.72 12.13
CA ALA A 32 7.27 -11.68 11.91
C ALA A 32 6.98 -10.84 13.17
N SER A 33 7.06 -11.44 14.36
CA SER A 33 6.91 -10.70 15.63
C SER A 33 8.18 -9.96 16.07
N LYS A 34 9.37 -10.38 15.62
CA LYS A 34 10.67 -9.77 15.97
C LYS A 34 11.21 -8.77 14.94
N THR A 35 10.84 -8.88 13.67
CA THR A 35 11.38 -8.06 12.57
C THR A 35 10.73 -6.69 12.46
N GLY A 36 9.84 -6.31 13.38
CA GLY A 36 9.31 -4.96 13.42
C GLY A 36 8.45 -4.60 12.22
N VAL A 37 7.91 -5.57 11.47
CA VAL A 37 7.08 -5.32 10.28
C VAL A 37 5.88 -4.42 10.59
N ALA A 38 5.33 -4.54 11.80
CA ALA A 38 4.30 -3.62 12.31
C ALA A 38 4.85 -2.19 12.53
N GLN A 39 6.05 -2.06 13.08
CA GLN A 39 6.71 -0.78 13.32
C GLN A 39 7.19 -0.14 12.01
N GLU A 40 7.68 -0.90 11.04
CA GLU A 40 8.00 -0.43 9.69
C GLU A 40 6.74 -0.03 8.92
N ALA A 41 5.63 -0.77 9.03
CA ALA A 41 4.36 -0.39 8.44
C ALA A 41 3.82 0.92 9.05
N ILE A 42 3.92 1.07 10.38
CA ILE A 42 3.55 2.30 11.08
C ILE A 42 4.49 3.45 10.71
N GLN A 43 5.81 3.24 10.69
CA GLN A 43 6.78 4.27 10.29
C GLN A 43 6.63 4.65 8.81
N ASN A 44 6.31 3.70 7.94
CA ASN A 44 6.00 3.97 6.54
C ASN A 44 4.67 4.73 6.40
N ALA A 45 3.64 4.39 7.19
CA ALA A 45 2.39 5.14 7.23
C ALA A 45 2.60 6.57 7.75
N VAL A 46 3.40 6.75 8.81
CA VAL A 46 3.77 8.07 9.38
C VAL A 46 4.64 8.86 8.41
N ARG A 47 5.62 8.24 7.74
CA ARG A 47 6.40 8.88 6.67
C ARG A 47 5.54 9.25 5.47
N LYS A 48 4.55 8.43 5.13
CA LYS A 48 3.58 8.69 4.05
C LYS A 48 2.62 9.82 4.43
N ALA A 49 2.24 9.92 5.71
CA ALA A 49 1.50 11.06 6.26
C ALA A 49 2.36 12.34 6.29
N GLY A 50 3.64 12.25 6.62
CA GLY A 50 4.58 13.38 6.56
C GLY A 50 4.94 13.85 5.15
N LYS A 51 4.72 13.00 4.14
CA LYS A 51 4.79 13.32 2.70
C LYS A 51 3.40 13.60 2.10
N ALA A 52 2.35 13.66 2.92
CA ALA A 52 1.02 13.94 2.43
C ALA A 52 0.97 15.38 1.95
N ILE A 53 0.39 15.56 0.76
CA ILE A 53 0.17 16.87 0.17
C ILE A 53 -0.75 17.68 1.08
N ASN A 54 -0.42 18.94 1.33
CA ASN A 54 -1.29 19.79 2.15
C ASN A 54 -2.50 20.28 1.32
N ALA A 55 -3.58 20.69 1.98
CA ALA A 55 -4.81 21.11 1.28
C ALA A 55 -4.60 22.34 0.38
N GLN A 56 -3.67 23.23 0.74
CA GLN A 56 -3.37 24.43 -0.05
C GLN A 56 -2.61 24.11 -1.34
N GLU A 57 -1.62 23.22 -1.27
CA GLU A 57 -0.86 22.68 -2.39
C GLU A 57 -1.78 21.86 -3.31
N ALA A 58 -2.68 21.07 -2.73
CA ALA A 58 -3.68 20.34 -3.51
C ALA A 58 -4.58 21.29 -4.33
N ARG A 59 -5.03 22.39 -3.73
CA ARG A 59 -5.80 23.44 -4.43
C ARG A 59 -4.97 24.10 -5.53
N GLN A 60 -3.70 24.38 -5.29
CA GLN A 60 -2.79 24.95 -6.29
C GLN A 60 -2.59 24.02 -7.48
N ILE A 61 -2.37 22.72 -7.23
CA ILE A 61 -2.19 21.71 -8.29
C ILE A 61 -3.44 21.59 -9.17
N LEU A 62 -4.63 21.63 -8.59
CA LEU A 62 -5.89 21.57 -9.33
C LEU A 62 -6.34 22.94 -9.87
N GLY A 63 -5.65 24.02 -9.52
CA GLY A 63 -6.01 25.39 -9.89
C GLY A 63 -7.39 25.82 -9.37
N VAL A 64 -7.73 25.43 -8.14
CA VAL A 64 -9.02 25.71 -7.50
C VAL A 64 -8.83 26.59 -6.26
N THR A 65 -9.91 27.18 -5.78
CA THR A 65 -9.92 27.97 -4.54
C THR A 65 -10.69 27.25 -3.44
N GLU A 66 -10.65 27.78 -2.22
CA GLU A 66 -11.43 27.19 -1.11
C GLU A 66 -12.95 27.31 -1.30
N ARG A 67 -13.41 28.25 -2.13
CA ARG A 67 -14.83 28.48 -2.43
C ARG A 67 -15.36 27.65 -3.60
N THR A 68 -14.47 26.95 -4.30
CA THR A 68 -14.82 26.14 -5.47
C THR A 68 -15.68 24.95 -5.03
N SER A 69 -16.78 24.69 -5.76
CA SER A 69 -17.67 23.57 -5.46
C SER A 69 -16.97 22.23 -5.71
N TRP A 70 -17.44 21.17 -5.04
CA TRP A 70 -16.86 19.83 -5.22
C TRP A 70 -16.98 19.34 -6.67
N GLU A 71 -18.10 19.64 -7.34
CA GLU A 71 -18.34 19.30 -8.74
C GLU A 71 -17.32 19.97 -9.68
N GLU A 72 -17.02 21.24 -9.45
CA GLU A 72 -16.02 21.97 -10.25
C GLU A 72 -14.61 21.42 -10.00
N ILE A 73 -14.28 21.00 -8.77
CA ILE A 73 -13.02 20.33 -8.46
C ILE A 73 -12.88 19.02 -9.26
N LEU A 74 -13.92 18.20 -9.32
CA LEU A 74 -13.90 16.95 -10.10
C LEU A 74 -13.72 17.24 -11.59
N LEU A 75 -14.45 18.22 -12.13
CA LEU A 75 -14.32 18.61 -13.54
C LEU A 75 -12.90 19.08 -13.89
N LYS A 76 -12.25 19.85 -13.01
CA LYS A 76 -10.85 20.26 -13.21
C LYS A 76 -9.88 19.08 -13.09
N TYR A 77 -10.11 18.20 -12.13
CA TYR A 77 -9.32 16.97 -11.97
C TYR A 77 -9.38 16.11 -13.23
N ASP A 78 -10.57 15.84 -13.77
CA ASP A 78 -10.74 14.98 -14.96
C ASP A 78 -10.00 15.56 -16.17
N LYS A 79 -10.16 16.87 -16.41
CA LYS A 79 -9.43 17.57 -17.48
C LYS A 79 -7.92 17.47 -17.33
N LEU A 80 -7.39 17.69 -16.11
CA LEU A 80 -5.96 17.59 -15.83
C LEU A 80 -5.46 16.14 -15.97
N PHE A 81 -6.25 15.17 -15.53
CA PHE A 81 -5.90 13.76 -15.59
C PHE A 81 -5.84 13.26 -17.04
N GLU A 82 -6.84 13.58 -17.87
CA GLU A 82 -6.86 13.24 -19.29
C GLU A 82 -5.72 13.89 -20.06
N ASN A 83 -5.46 15.18 -19.82
CA ASN A 83 -4.36 15.89 -20.48
C ASN A 83 -3.00 15.31 -20.09
N ASN A 84 -2.79 14.99 -18.80
CA ASN A 84 -1.56 14.37 -18.34
C ASN A 84 -1.41 12.92 -18.80
N ALA A 85 -2.50 12.19 -19.04
CA ALA A 85 -2.43 10.85 -19.62
C ALA A 85 -1.93 10.88 -21.08
N LYS A 86 -2.22 11.96 -21.82
CA LYS A 86 -1.81 12.12 -23.22
C LYS A 86 -0.38 12.66 -23.37
N ALA A 87 -0.02 13.67 -22.58
CA ALA A 87 1.21 14.44 -22.77
C ALA A 87 2.01 14.70 -21.48
N GLY A 88 1.57 14.16 -20.34
CA GLY A 88 2.21 14.34 -19.04
C GLY A 88 3.17 13.22 -18.68
N SER A 89 3.71 13.29 -17.46
CA SER A 89 4.50 12.22 -16.86
C SER A 89 3.70 11.49 -15.78
N PHE A 90 4.08 10.24 -15.49
CA PHE A 90 3.52 9.48 -14.38
C PHE A 90 3.62 10.23 -13.04
N TYR A 91 4.69 11.01 -12.84
CA TYR A 91 4.86 11.84 -11.66
C TYR A 91 3.80 12.95 -11.56
N LEU A 92 3.56 13.68 -12.65
CA LEU A 92 2.55 14.74 -12.69
C LEU A 92 1.14 14.18 -12.50
N GLN A 93 0.83 13.07 -13.17
CA GLN A 93 -0.45 12.38 -12.99
C GLN A 93 -0.63 11.92 -11.54
N SER A 94 0.42 11.34 -10.93
CA SER A 94 0.41 10.97 -9.52
C SER A 94 0.14 12.17 -8.62
N LYS A 95 0.71 13.35 -8.89
CA LYS A 95 0.46 14.57 -8.10
C LYS A 95 -0.99 15.05 -8.20
N VAL A 96 -1.58 15.00 -9.39
CA VAL A 96 -2.99 15.34 -9.60
C VAL A 96 -3.92 14.39 -8.83
N VAL A 97 -3.64 13.09 -8.85
CA VAL A 97 -4.40 12.10 -8.07
C VAL A 97 -4.29 12.36 -6.56
N ARG A 98 -3.07 12.59 -6.05
CA ARG A 98 -2.85 12.89 -4.62
C ARG A 98 -3.55 14.17 -4.17
N ALA A 99 -3.58 15.19 -5.03
CA ALA A 99 -4.29 16.43 -4.75
C ALA A 99 -5.80 16.18 -4.57
N LYS A 100 -6.42 15.36 -5.45
CA LYS A 100 -7.83 14.97 -5.33
C LYS A 100 -8.10 14.19 -4.03
N GLU A 101 -7.28 13.19 -3.72
CA GLU A 101 -7.40 12.40 -2.48
C GLU A 101 -7.36 13.30 -1.24
N CYS A 102 -6.46 14.30 -1.22
CA CYS A 102 -6.34 15.25 -0.11
C CYS A 102 -7.60 16.11 0.06
N LEU A 103 -8.11 16.70 -1.03
CA LEU A 103 -9.32 17.52 -0.94
C LEU A 103 -10.57 16.69 -0.62
N GLU A 104 -10.62 15.42 -1.01
CA GLU A 104 -11.70 14.49 -0.65
C GLU A 104 -11.75 14.24 0.86
N VAL A 105 -10.60 14.06 1.51
CA VAL A 105 -10.52 13.94 2.97
C VAL A 105 -11.04 15.22 3.63
N VAL A 106 -10.61 16.39 3.15
CA VAL A 106 -11.07 17.69 3.70
C VAL A 106 -12.58 17.87 3.52
N HIS A 107 -13.11 17.53 2.34
CA HIS A 107 -14.54 17.62 2.05
C HIS A 107 -15.36 16.69 2.96
N ARG A 108 -14.91 15.44 3.13
CA ARG A 108 -15.56 14.46 4.02
C ARG A 108 -15.55 14.91 5.47
N THR A 109 -14.43 15.46 5.96
CA THR A 109 -14.32 15.98 7.33
C THR A 109 -15.24 17.19 7.56
N LYS A 110 -15.47 18.05 6.55
CA LYS A 110 -16.41 19.18 6.65
C LYS A 110 -17.89 18.77 6.60
N ALA A 111 -18.19 17.60 6.02
CA ALA A 111 -19.56 17.09 5.89
C ALA A 111 -20.04 16.31 7.13
N ASN A 112 -19.12 15.94 8.02
CA ASN A 112 -19.41 15.35 9.34
C ASN A 112 -19.45 16.45 10.41
#